data_AF-A0A266N952-F1
#
_entry.id   AF-A0A266N952-F1
#
_cell.length_a   1.000
_cell.length_b   1.000
_cell.length_c   1.000
_cell.angle_alpha   90.00
_cell.angle_beta   90.00
_cell.angle_gamma   90.00
#
_symmetry.space_group_name_H-M   'P 1'
#
loop_
_entity.id
_entity.type
_entity.pdbx_description
1 polymer ?
#
loop_
_entity_poly.entity_id
_entity_poly.type
_entity_poly.pdbx_seq_one_letter_code
_entity_poly.pdbx_strand_id
1 'polypeptide(L)'
;MRILLVVLLATSVVGCTRWSMNHHLNNAYRAYDRGNCEAVMLELSEVDRDSRSRPYIWPQTAMLRGLCLERTKFYLDAAQTYEWIIKEFPQSEWAYRAKARIETLRILKFIPGNATTQAIPAKI
;
A
#
# COMPACT_ATOMS: atom_id res chain seq x y z
N MET A 1 -40.82 6.51 19.53
CA MET A 1 -39.72 7.49 19.70
C MET A 1 -38.41 6.87 20.21
N ARG A 2 -38.42 5.99 21.23
CA ARG A 2 -37.19 5.33 21.72
C ARG A 2 -36.40 4.53 20.66
N ILE A 3 -37.08 3.78 19.79
CA ILE A 3 -36.41 2.97 18.75
C ILE A 3 -35.70 3.88 17.73
N LEU A 4 -36.29 5.02 17.36
CA LEU A 4 -35.66 5.97 16.45
C LEU A 4 -34.39 6.60 17.06
N LEU A 5 -34.41 6.91 18.36
CA LEU A 5 -33.21 7.40 19.06
C LEU A 5 -32.11 6.34 19.12
N VAL A 6 -32.45 5.07 19.36
CA VAL A 6 -31.48 3.97 19.39
C VAL A 6 -30.89 3.72 17.99
N VAL A 7 -31.70 3.77 16.93
CA VAL A 7 -31.22 3.63 15.55
C VAL A 7 -30.31 4.79 15.16
N LEU A 8 -30.65 6.02 15.54
CA LEU A 8 -29.84 7.21 15.25
C LEU A 8 -28.51 7.21 16.02
N LEU A 9 -28.50 6.71 17.25
CA LEU A 9 -27.25 6.49 17.99
C LEU A 9 -26.40 5.40 17.33
N ALA A 10 -27.01 4.28 16.93
CA ALA A 10 -26.30 3.15 16.33
C ALA A 10 -25.63 3.51 14.99
N THR A 11 -26.28 4.32 14.14
CA THR A 11 -25.69 4.73 12.86
C THR A 11 -24.55 5.74 13.01
N SER A 12 -24.55 6.53 14.09
CA SER A 12 -23.48 7.53 14.34
C SER A 12 -22.11 6.90 14.59
N VAL A 13 -22.06 5.73 15.25
CA VAL A 13 -20.80 5.07 15.65
C VAL A 13 -20.09 4.38 14.48
N VAL A 14 -20.82 3.93 13.45
CA VAL A 14 -20.24 3.20 12.31
C VAL A 14 -19.41 4.12 11.39
N GLY A 15 -19.68 5.44 11.40
CA GLY A 15 -18.99 6.43 10.56
C GLY A 15 -17.59 6.80 11.03
N CYS A 16 -17.31 6.72 12.34
CA CYS A 16 -16.08 7.22 12.94
C CYS A 16 -14.83 6.51 12.42
N THR A 17 -14.88 5.18 12.27
CA THR A 17 -13.72 4.38 11.80
C THR A 17 -13.37 4.68 10.35
N ARG A 18 -14.36 4.89 9.48
CA ARG A 18 -14.14 5.26 8.07
C ARG A 18 -13.59 6.68 7.95
N TRP A 19 -14.09 7.60 8.76
CA TRP A 19 -13.61 8.98 8.77
C TRP A 19 -12.15 9.05 9.22
N SER A 20 -11.81 8.39 10.34
CA SER A 20 -10.45 8.28 10.87
C SER A 20 -9.47 7.73 9.82
N MET A 21 -9.79 6.57 9.24
CA MET A 21 -8.96 5.93 8.22
C MET A 21 -8.71 6.86 7.02
N ASN A 22 -9.74 7.52 6.50
CA ASN A 22 -9.60 8.44 5.37
C ASN A 22 -8.76 9.67 5.74
N HIS A 23 -8.87 10.17 6.97
CA HIS A 23 -8.05 11.27 7.47
C HIS A 23 -6.56 10.89 7.45
N HIS A 24 -6.20 9.75 8.04
CA HIS A 24 -4.82 9.26 8.05
C HIS A 24 -4.29 9.00 6.64
N LEU A 25 -5.10 8.41 5.76
CA LEU A 25 -4.70 8.18 4.37
C LEU A 25 -4.43 9.50 3.62
N ASN A 26 -5.28 10.51 3.80
CA ASN A 26 -5.07 11.83 3.20
C ASN A 26 -3.81 12.51 3.74
N ASN A 27 -3.54 12.39 5.04
CA ASN A 27 -2.31 12.92 5.63
C ASN A 27 -1.07 12.21 5.11
N ALA A 28 -1.13 10.89 4.92
CA ALA A 28 -0.06 10.11 4.31
C ALA A 28 0.28 10.65 2.90
N TYR A 29 -0.72 10.90 2.05
CA TYR A 29 -0.48 11.52 0.74
C TYR A 29 0.17 12.90 0.85
N ARG A 30 -0.36 13.77 1.70
CA ARG A 30 0.23 15.11 1.92
C ARG A 30 1.67 15.03 2.44
N ALA A 31 1.97 14.06 3.29
CA ALA A 31 3.32 13.83 3.79
C ALA A 31 4.26 13.33 2.69
N TYR A 32 3.78 12.43 1.84
CA TYR A 32 4.51 11.95 0.68
C TYR A 32 4.85 13.09 -0.29
N ASP A 33 3.89 13.99 -0.57
CA ASP A 33 4.12 15.16 -1.42
C ASP A 33 5.20 16.09 -0.87
N ARG A 34 5.30 16.21 0.46
CA ARG A 34 6.34 16.99 1.16
C ARG A 34 7.69 16.27 1.27
N GLY A 35 7.84 15.06 0.73
CA GLY A 35 9.10 14.31 0.87
C GLY A 35 9.26 13.57 2.19
N ASN A 36 8.29 13.64 3.11
CA ASN A 36 8.43 13.13 4.48
C ASN A 36 7.96 11.67 4.59
N CYS A 37 8.83 10.74 4.25
CA CYS A 37 8.55 9.30 4.29
C CYS A 37 8.34 8.76 5.71
N GLU A 38 8.92 9.39 6.74
CA GLU A 38 8.71 8.98 8.14
C GLU A 38 7.25 9.23 8.55
N ALA A 39 6.73 10.42 8.26
CA ALA A 39 5.33 10.74 8.49
C ALA A 39 4.38 9.87 7.66
N VAL A 40 4.74 9.52 6.43
CA VAL A 40 3.95 8.55 5.63
C VAL A 40 3.83 7.22 6.36
N MET A 41 4.94 6.66 6.84
CA MET A 41 4.94 5.36 7.51
C MET A 41 4.12 5.38 8.80
N LEU A 42 4.18 6.47 9.56
CA LEU A 42 3.35 6.68 10.74
C LEU A 42 1.85 6.70 10.38
N GLU A 43 1.45 7.55 9.44
CA GLU A 43 0.04 7.67 9.02
C GLU A 43 -0.49 6.36 8.42
N LEU A 44 0.32 5.64 7.63
CA LEU A 44 -0.05 4.33 7.10
C LEU A 44 -0.25 3.28 8.19
N SER A 45 0.48 3.34 9.30
CA SER A 45 0.30 2.41 10.41
C SER A 45 -1.09 2.55 11.07
N GLU A 46 -1.63 3.77 11.11
CA GLU A 46 -2.99 4.04 11.59
C GLU A 46 -4.03 3.59 10.56
N VAL A 47 -3.80 3.82 9.25
CA VAL A 47 -4.67 3.28 8.20
C VAL A 47 -4.73 1.75 8.25
N ASP A 48 -3.61 1.07 8.42
CA ASP A 48 -3.56 -0.40 8.49
C ASP A 48 -4.29 -0.93 9.74
N ARG A 49 -4.25 -0.19 10.86
CA ARG A 49 -5.02 -0.50 12.08
C ARG A 49 -6.52 -0.40 11.83
N ASP A 50 -6.98 0.66 11.16
CA ASP A 50 -8.40 0.93 10.91
C ASP A 50 -8.98 0.14 9.72
N SER A 51 -8.14 -0.34 8.81
CA SER A 51 -8.53 -1.04 7.58
C SER A 51 -8.49 -2.56 7.66
N ARG A 52 -8.33 -3.16 8.84
CA ARG A 52 -8.28 -4.63 9.03
C ARG A 52 -9.46 -5.38 8.41
N SER A 53 -10.66 -4.79 8.45
CA SER A 53 -11.88 -5.35 7.84
C SER A 53 -12.15 -4.84 6.41
N ARG A 54 -11.20 -4.11 5.81
CA ARG A 54 -11.35 -3.39 4.53
C ARG A 54 -10.17 -3.67 3.57
N PRO A 55 -10.00 -4.91 3.08
CA PRO A 55 -8.84 -5.29 2.27
C PRO A 55 -8.65 -4.49 0.98
N TYR A 56 -9.71 -3.88 0.45
CA TYR A 56 -9.65 -3.09 -0.78
C TYR A 56 -8.71 -1.85 -0.69
N ILE A 57 -8.39 -1.39 0.52
CA ILE A 57 -7.46 -0.26 0.75
C ILE A 57 -5.99 -0.71 0.77
N TRP A 58 -5.70 -1.97 1.11
CA TRP A 58 -4.34 -2.46 1.29
C TRP A 58 -3.41 -2.26 0.08
N PRO A 59 -3.84 -2.43 -1.20
CA PRO A 59 -2.93 -2.18 -2.31
C PRO A 59 -2.57 -0.69 -2.45
N GLN A 60 -3.43 0.23 -2.03
CA GLN A 60 -3.15 1.67 -2.01
C GLN A 60 -2.10 2.02 -0.95
N THR A 61 -2.25 1.50 0.27
CA THR A 61 -1.31 1.75 1.37
C THR A 61 0.05 1.12 1.08
N ALA A 62 0.07 -0.11 0.56
CA ALA A 62 1.28 -0.79 0.12
C ALA A 62 1.99 -0.02 -1.01
N MET A 63 1.25 0.54 -1.98
CA MET A 63 1.86 1.36 -3.03
C MET A 63 2.59 2.57 -2.43
N LEU A 64 1.94 3.31 -1.52
CA LEU A 64 2.53 4.50 -0.92
C LEU A 64 3.78 4.18 -0.08
N ARG A 65 3.76 3.03 0.61
CA ARG A 65 4.93 2.46 1.30
C ARG A 65 6.06 2.16 0.32
N GLY A 66 5.78 1.46 -0.77
CA GLY A 66 6.76 1.17 -1.83
C GLY A 66 7.38 2.45 -2.41
N LEU A 67 6.57 3.48 -2.67
CA LEU A 67 7.06 4.76 -3.19
C LEU A 67 8.02 5.46 -2.21
N CYS A 68 7.77 5.34 -0.90
CA CYS A 68 8.69 5.84 0.12
C CYS A 68 10.01 5.06 0.12
N LEU A 69 9.94 3.73 0.05
CA LEU A 69 11.12 2.86 -0.05
C LEU A 69 11.97 3.22 -1.28
N GLU A 70 11.34 3.50 -2.42
CA GLU A 70 12.06 3.95 -3.62
C GLU A 70 12.76 5.31 -3.40
N ARG A 71 12.07 6.27 -2.76
CA ARG A 71 12.66 7.60 -2.47
C ARG A 71 13.86 7.49 -1.54
N THR A 72 13.84 6.54 -0.61
CA THR A 72 14.96 6.25 0.31
C THR A 72 15.96 5.23 -0.24
N LYS A 73 15.82 4.85 -1.52
CA LYS A 73 16.73 3.94 -2.26
C LYS A 73 16.73 2.48 -1.80
N PHE A 74 15.73 2.05 -1.04
CA PHE A 74 15.49 0.64 -0.70
C PHE A 74 14.74 -0.06 -1.84
N TYR A 75 15.37 -0.13 -3.01
CA TYR A 75 14.71 -0.57 -4.25
C TYR A 75 14.28 -2.03 -4.24
N LEU A 76 15.04 -2.91 -3.59
CA LEU A 76 14.67 -4.33 -3.47
C LEU A 76 13.38 -4.49 -2.65
N ASP A 77 13.30 -3.83 -1.50
CA ASP A 77 12.12 -3.87 -0.63
C ASP A 77 10.90 -3.23 -1.30
N ALA A 78 11.12 -2.14 -2.05
CA ALA A 78 10.08 -1.53 -2.88
C ALA A 78 9.54 -2.52 -3.92
N ALA A 79 10.43 -3.21 -4.65
CA ALA A 79 10.06 -4.20 -5.64
C ALA A 79 9.26 -5.36 -5.03
N GLN A 80 9.68 -5.88 -3.88
CA GLN A 80 8.92 -6.92 -3.16
C GLN A 80 7.52 -6.44 -2.75
N THR A 81 7.41 -5.19 -2.30
CA THR A 81 6.12 -4.58 -1.97
C THR A 81 5.21 -4.53 -3.20
N TYR A 82 5.75 -4.16 -4.36
CA TYR A 82 5.01 -4.14 -5.62
C TYR A 82 4.62 -5.53 -6.12
N GLU A 83 5.51 -6.52 -5.99
CA GLU A 83 5.21 -7.91 -6.33
C GLU A 83 4.04 -8.45 -5.49
N TRP A 84 4.02 -8.12 -4.20
CA TRP A 84 2.90 -8.46 -3.33
C TRP A 84 1.58 -7.84 -3.81
N ILE A 85 1.57 -6.56 -4.21
CA ILE A 85 0.36 -5.91 -4.76
C ILE A 85 -0.12 -6.65 -6.02
N ILE A 86 0.80 -7.02 -6.91
CA ILE A 86 0.47 -7.71 -8.17
C ILE A 86 -0.10 -9.10 -7.89
N LYS A 87 0.47 -9.81 -6.93
CA LYS A 87 0.08 -11.18 -6.57
C LYS A 87 -1.28 -11.22 -5.86
N GLU A 88 -1.46 -10.39 -4.85
CA GLU A 88 -2.63 -10.45 -3.96
C GLU A 88 -3.82 -9.63 -4.51
N PHE A 89 -3.55 -8.57 -5.29
CA PHE A 89 -4.57 -7.67 -5.82
C PHE A 89 -4.50 -7.51 -7.34
N PRO A 90 -4.51 -8.60 -8.14
CA PRO A 90 -4.21 -8.56 -9.57
C PRO A 90 -5.20 -7.73 -10.40
N GLN A 91 -6.44 -7.56 -9.92
CA GLN A 91 -7.50 -6.78 -10.58
C GLN A 91 -7.55 -5.31 -10.10
N SER A 92 -6.70 -4.93 -9.15
CA SER A 92 -6.65 -3.55 -8.67
C SER A 92 -5.91 -2.65 -9.65
N GLU A 93 -6.33 -1.39 -9.75
CA GLU A 93 -5.58 -0.34 -10.46
C GLU A 93 -4.11 -0.25 -9.97
N TRP A 94 -3.91 -0.49 -8.68
CA TRP A 94 -2.60 -0.48 -8.05
C TRP A 94 -1.68 -1.59 -8.55
N ALA A 95 -2.20 -2.76 -8.95
CA ALA A 95 -1.38 -3.79 -9.57
C ALA A 95 -0.86 -3.35 -10.95
N TYR A 96 -1.67 -2.62 -11.73
CA TYR A 96 -1.19 -2.01 -12.98
C TYR A 96 -0.06 -1.01 -12.71
N ARG A 97 -0.25 -0.11 -11.74
CA ARG A 97 0.78 0.86 -11.34
C ARG A 97 2.04 0.18 -10.81
N ALA A 98 1.90 -0.87 -10.00
CA ALA A 98 3.00 -1.63 -9.41
C ALA A 98 3.86 -2.31 -10.48
N LYS A 99 3.23 -2.90 -11.51
CA LYS A 99 3.95 -3.47 -12.67
C LYS A 99 4.86 -2.43 -13.34
N ALA A 100 4.32 -1.23 -13.58
CA ALA A 100 5.08 -0.14 -14.19
C ALA A 100 6.27 0.33 -13.32
N ARG A 101 6.09 0.39 -11.99
CA ARG A 101 7.17 0.75 -11.06
C ARG A 101 8.28 -0.29 -11.06
N ILE A 102 7.96 -1.58 -10.95
CA ILE A 102 8.97 -2.65 -11.02
C ILE A 102 9.73 -2.58 -12.33
N GLU A 103 9.04 -2.40 -13.46
CA GLU A 103 9.71 -2.33 -14.76
C GLU A 103 10.65 -1.13 -14.85
N THR A 104 10.25 0.01 -14.29
CA THR A 104 11.13 1.18 -14.16
C THR A 104 12.39 0.83 -13.35
N LEU A 105 12.25 0.16 -12.21
CA LEU A 105 13.38 -0.26 -11.38
C LEU A 105 14.34 -1.22 -12.12
N ARG A 106 13.82 -2.11 -12.98
CA ARG A 106 14.62 -3.00 -13.83
C ARG A 106 15.39 -2.24 -14.90
N ILE A 107 14.71 -1.35 -15.63
CA ILE A 107 15.33 -0.54 -16.69
C ILE A 107 16.47 0.32 -16.11
N LEU A 108 16.25 0.88 -14.92
CA LEU A 108 17.25 1.66 -14.18
C LEU A 108 18.32 0.79 -13.50
N LYS A 109 18.23 -0.53 -13.61
CA LYS A 109 19.15 -1.53 -13.02
C LYS A 109 19.25 -1.44 -11.48
N PHE A 110 18.20 -0.97 -10.83
CA PHE A 110 18.11 -0.95 -9.36
C PHE A 110 17.74 -2.32 -8.77
N ILE A 111 17.11 -3.18 -9.56
CA ILE A 111 16.82 -4.57 -9.23
C ILE A 111 17.20 -5.47 -10.40
N PRO A 112 17.43 -6.78 -10.17
CA PRO A 112 17.65 -7.73 -11.25
C PRO A 112 16.50 -7.67 -12.28
N GLY A 113 16.86 -7.77 -13.56
CA GLY A 113 15.88 -7.97 -14.62
C GLY A 113 15.09 -9.26 -14.40
N ASN A 114 14.04 -9.49 -15.20
CA ASN A 114 13.33 -10.76 -15.19
C ASN A 114 14.34 -11.88 -15.42
N ALA A 115 14.72 -12.58 -14.36
CA ALA A 115 15.47 -13.81 -14.48
C ALA A 115 14.51 -14.80 -15.15
N THR A 116 14.62 -14.95 -16.47
CA THR A 116 14.23 -16.21 -17.08
C THR A 116 15.00 -17.27 -16.31
N THR A 117 14.28 -18.05 -15.52
CA THR A 117 14.79 -19.13 -14.67
C THR A 117 15.48 -20.17 -15.56
N GLN A 118 16.71 -19.90 -15.97
CA GLN A 118 17.65 -20.96 -16.30
C GLN A 118 18.07 -21.55 -14.95
N ALA A 119 17.35 -22.58 -14.53
CA ALA A 119 17.78 -23.44 -13.45
C ALA A 119 19.22 -23.87 -13.75
N ILE A 120 20.16 -23.42 -12.92
CA ILE A 120 21.53 -23.92 -12.99
C ILE A 120 21.45 -25.35 -12.44
N PRO A 121 21.71 -26.39 -13.26
CA PRO A 121 21.64 -27.75 -12.77
C PRO A 121 22.65 -27.92 -11.64
N ALA A 122 22.18 -28.42 -10.49
CA ALA A 122 23.05 -28.80 -9.40
C ALA A 122 24.00 -29.89 -9.92
N LYS A 123 25.29 -29.59 -9.96
CA LYS A 123 26.33 -30.57 -10.26
C LYS A 123 26.58 -31.38 -8.99
N ILE A 124 26.09 -32.62 -8.97
CA ILE A 124 26.43 -33.64 -7.96
C ILE A 124 27.76 -34.27 -8.36
#